data_AF-A0A1Q3RGG1-F1
#
_entry.id   AF-A0A1Q3RGG1-F1
#
_cell.length_a   1.000
_cell.length_b   1.000
_cell.length_c   1.000
_cell.angle_alpha   90.00
_cell.angle_beta   90.00
_cell.angle_gamma   90.00
#
_symmetry.space_group_name_H-M   'P 1'
#
loop_
_entity.id
_entity.type
_entity.pdbx_description
1 polymer ?
#
loop_
_entity_poly.entity_id
_entity_poly.type
_entity_poly.pdbx_seq_one_letter_code
_entity_poly.pdbx_strand_id
1 'polypeptide(L)'
;MKKLRVLLSIFLLVFLISSNTMAFAYNSYDEVFRGAYDATTRWGSPVKNSSGSIIWPTINSKWSEPRKVGTTPHVGVDIPLVAGTPIAAVMTGTVYPQYDRYNTLSQRYGSTSLYCHYEHMDSISISSGTVSKGSTVGLSGAVGADGAYHLHFGAYDTIGMVNRLAYRNETFYRDASSWNYGRNVDVYSQCIWSNNTAKLTAVFSGTNNTHDELPAEVIIFYRVAGSSVWINGGAMSRSGFDYSYSFTGKYPSGTNIQWTARIKRNISISVPYLWAPSKYYNPSIDPNSNSYPYAYFSNIIS
;
A
#
# COMPACT_ATOMS: atom_id res chain seq x y z
N MET A 1 -11.24 -25.75 -72.96
CA MET A 1 -11.94 -25.62 -71.66
C MET A 1 -11.04 -26.17 -70.54
N LYS A 2 -10.22 -25.31 -69.91
CA LYS A 2 -9.37 -25.68 -68.75
C LYS A 2 -10.12 -25.28 -67.47
N LYS A 3 -10.34 -26.25 -66.57
CA LYS A 3 -11.04 -26.05 -65.28
C LYS A 3 -10.13 -25.29 -64.31
N LEU A 4 -10.59 -24.12 -63.88
CA LEU A 4 -9.98 -23.25 -62.89
C LEU A 4 -10.14 -23.89 -61.49
N ARG A 5 -9.02 -24.17 -60.81
CA ARG A 5 -9.03 -24.55 -59.38
C ARG A 5 -8.91 -23.27 -58.55
N VAL A 6 -9.97 -22.90 -57.85
CA VAL A 6 -9.96 -21.79 -56.89
C VAL A 6 -9.40 -22.33 -55.56
N LEU A 7 -8.24 -21.82 -55.14
CA LEU A 7 -7.72 -22.00 -53.79
C LEU A 7 -8.49 -21.07 -52.85
N LEU A 8 -9.25 -21.64 -51.92
CA LEU A 8 -9.88 -20.89 -50.84
C LEU A 8 -8.85 -20.67 -49.72
N SER A 9 -8.25 -19.48 -49.68
CA SER A 9 -7.36 -19.08 -48.58
C SER A 9 -8.22 -18.54 -47.44
N ILE A 10 -8.34 -19.30 -46.35
CA ILE A 10 -8.99 -18.84 -45.12
C ILE A 10 -8.00 -17.95 -44.38
N PHE A 11 -8.17 -16.63 -44.52
CA PHE A 11 -7.46 -15.65 -43.71
C PHE A 11 -8.09 -15.64 -42.32
N LEU A 12 -7.45 -16.31 -41.35
CA LEU A 12 -7.86 -16.25 -39.95
C LEU A 12 -7.44 -14.87 -39.40
N LEU A 13 -8.38 -13.93 -39.43
CA LEU A 13 -8.19 -12.61 -38.83
C LEU A 13 -8.20 -12.78 -37.31
N VAL A 14 -7.01 -12.95 -36.71
CA VAL A 14 -6.84 -12.88 -35.27
C VAL A 14 -7.10 -11.44 -34.85
N PHE A 15 -8.32 -11.18 -34.36
CA PHE A 15 -8.59 -9.98 -33.59
C PHE A 15 -7.75 -10.07 -32.30
N LEU A 16 -6.58 -9.44 -32.31
CA LEU A 16 -5.92 -8.99 -31.10
C LEU A 16 -6.86 -7.97 -30.47
N ILE A 17 -7.73 -8.44 -29.58
CA ILE A 17 -8.36 -7.57 -28.60
C ILE A 17 -7.19 -7.10 -27.72
N SER A 18 -6.65 -5.92 -28.04
CA SER A 18 -5.89 -5.15 -27.07
C SER A 18 -6.86 -4.86 -25.93
N SER A 19 -6.88 -5.73 -24.92
CA SER A 19 -7.61 -5.45 -23.70
C SER A 19 -6.97 -4.22 -23.09
N ASN A 20 -7.62 -3.08 -23.33
CA ASN A 20 -7.30 -1.81 -22.71
C ASN A 20 -7.01 -2.07 -21.22
N THR A 21 -5.88 -1.54 -20.77
CA THR A 21 -5.37 -1.57 -19.41
C THR A 21 -6.37 -0.93 -18.46
N MET A 22 -7.36 -1.69 -18.00
CA MET A 22 -8.12 -1.30 -16.83
C MET A 22 -7.29 -1.73 -15.63
N ALA A 23 -6.31 -0.91 -15.24
CA ALA A 23 -5.93 -0.83 -13.82
C ALA A 23 -7.24 -0.85 -13.02
N PHE A 24 -7.32 -1.57 -11.89
CA PHE A 24 -8.54 -1.55 -11.07
C PHE A 24 -8.96 -0.08 -10.89
N ALA A 25 -10.06 0.29 -11.55
CA ALA A 25 -10.41 1.68 -11.73
C ALA A 25 -11.15 2.11 -10.46
N TYR A 26 -10.38 2.39 -9.42
CA TYR A 26 -10.94 3.04 -8.24
C TYR A 26 -11.40 4.44 -8.64
N ASN A 27 -12.61 4.77 -8.24
CA ASN A 27 -13.12 6.12 -8.34
C ASN A 27 -12.62 6.95 -7.15
N SER A 28 -12.65 8.28 -7.33
CA SER A 28 -12.40 9.16 -6.18
C SER A 28 -13.42 8.85 -5.09
N TYR A 29 -12.97 8.76 -3.84
CA TYR A 29 -13.75 8.37 -2.67
C TYR A 29 -14.12 6.89 -2.52
N ASP A 30 -13.60 5.98 -3.36
CA ASP A 30 -13.65 4.57 -3.03
C ASP A 30 -12.85 4.32 -1.73
N GLU A 31 -13.44 3.61 -0.77
CA GLU A 31 -12.67 3.09 0.36
C GLU A 31 -11.71 2.05 -0.18
N VAL A 32 -10.42 2.26 0.01
CA VAL A 32 -9.36 1.34 -0.46
C VAL A 32 -8.31 1.06 0.61
N PHE A 33 -8.34 1.83 1.70
CA PHE A 33 -7.40 1.69 2.81
C PHE A 33 -8.12 1.35 4.11
N ARG A 34 -7.50 0.46 4.88
CA ARG A 34 -7.80 0.18 6.28
C ARG A 34 -6.66 0.69 7.16
N GLY A 35 -6.96 0.88 8.44
CA GLY A 35 -5.98 1.25 9.44
C GLY A 35 -4.97 0.13 9.72
N ALA A 36 -4.31 0.21 10.87
CA ALA A 36 -3.55 -0.92 11.38
C ALA A 36 -4.50 -2.08 11.72
N TYR A 37 -4.14 -3.30 11.35
CA TYR A 37 -4.88 -4.49 11.78
C TYR A 37 -4.61 -4.77 13.27
N ASP A 38 -3.33 -4.94 13.62
CA ASP A 38 -2.86 -5.07 14.99
C ASP A 38 -1.45 -4.45 15.13
N ALA A 39 -0.87 -4.52 16.32
CA ALA A 39 0.51 -4.11 16.60
C ALA A 39 1.39 -5.27 17.09
N THR A 40 0.96 -6.53 16.95
CA THR A 40 1.59 -7.73 17.52
C THR A 40 2.06 -8.74 16.48
N THR A 41 1.44 -8.75 15.29
CA THR A 41 1.83 -9.62 14.19
C THR A 41 3.20 -9.22 13.64
N ARG A 42 4.03 -10.22 13.32
CA ARG A 42 5.44 -10.04 12.88
C ARG A 42 5.73 -10.80 11.59
N TRP A 43 5.65 -10.10 10.48
CA TRP A 43 5.93 -10.65 9.16
C TRP A 43 7.42 -10.76 8.89
N GLY A 44 7.80 -11.77 8.12
CA GLY A 44 9.14 -11.89 7.55
C GLY A 44 9.24 -11.14 6.24
N SER A 45 10.45 -11.03 5.71
CA SER A 45 10.62 -10.57 4.33
C SER A 45 10.01 -11.58 3.36
N PRO A 46 9.35 -11.11 2.29
CA PRO A 46 8.78 -11.97 1.27
C PRO A 46 9.80 -12.45 0.23
N VAL A 47 11.11 -12.21 0.42
CA VAL A 47 12.11 -12.45 -0.63
C VAL A 47 13.29 -13.28 -0.13
N LYS A 48 13.74 -14.20 -0.97
CA LYS A 48 15.01 -14.92 -0.82
C LYS A 48 15.98 -14.58 -1.94
N ASN A 49 17.27 -14.70 -1.66
CA ASN A 49 18.28 -14.73 -2.69
C ASN A 49 18.35 -16.11 -3.39
N SER A 50 19.22 -16.24 -4.38
CA SER A 50 19.44 -17.49 -5.12
C SER A 50 19.96 -18.65 -4.26
N SER A 51 20.58 -18.39 -3.11
CA SER A 51 21.01 -19.42 -2.15
C SER A 51 19.89 -19.85 -1.19
N GLY A 52 18.68 -19.30 -1.33
CA GLY A 52 17.53 -19.62 -0.50
C GLY A 52 17.48 -18.90 0.85
N SER A 53 18.40 -17.97 1.11
CA SER A 53 18.45 -17.17 2.33
C SER A 53 17.50 -15.98 2.25
N ILE A 54 16.82 -15.67 3.36
CA ILE A 54 15.96 -14.49 3.45
C ILE A 54 16.80 -13.22 3.29
N ILE A 55 16.35 -12.32 2.42
CA ILE A 55 16.93 -10.99 2.21
C ILE A 55 15.87 -9.92 2.40
N TRP A 56 16.26 -8.66 2.59
CA TRP A 56 15.35 -7.53 2.78
C TRP A 56 15.58 -6.49 1.68
N PRO A 57 14.98 -6.66 0.49
CA PRO A 57 15.23 -5.75 -0.61
C PRO A 57 14.65 -4.36 -0.32
N THR A 58 15.14 -3.38 -1.03
CA THR A 58 14.60 -2.03 -1.01
C THR A 58 13.14 -2.02 -1.51
N ILE A 59 12.28 -1.21 -0.89
CA ILE A 59 10.92 -0.93 -1.37
C ILE A 59 10.96 0.30 -2.30
N ASN A 60 10.45 0.20 -3.53
CA ASN A 60 10.47 1.30 -4.51
C ASN A 60 9.13 2.05 -4.66
N SER A 61 8.05 1.46 -4.16
CA SER A 61 6.76 2.12 -4.02
C SER A 61 6.14 1.70 -2.69
N LYS A 62 5.80 2.68 -1.86
CA LYS A 62 5.27 2.45 -0.50
C LYS A 62 3.76 2.41 -0.48
N TRP A 63 3.22 1.83 0.58
CA TRP A 63 1.79 1.91 0.87
C TRP A 63 1.36 3.36 1.09
N SER A 64 0.26 3.72 0.42
CA SER A 64 -0.31 5.06 0.31
C SER A 64 0.58 6.09 -0.39
N GLU A 65 1.52 5.66 -1.24
CA GLU A 65 2.36 6.56 -2.03
C GLU A 65 1.63 7.10 -3.28
N PRO A 66 1.52 8.43 -3.46
CA PRO A 66 1.09 9.02 -4.71
C PRO A 66 2.14 8.76 -5.80
N ARG A 67 1.70 8.25 -6.96
CA ARG A 67 2.59 7.76 -8.03
C ARG A 67 2.05 8.05 -9.42
N LYS A 68 2.94 8.00 -10.42
CA LYS A 68 2.61 8.27 -11.84
C LYS A 68 1.89 7.12 -12.54
N VAL A 69 2.17 5.88 -12.12
CA VAL A 69 1.71 4.66 -12.79
C VAL A 69 1.06 3.75 -11.76
N GLY A 70 -0.03 3.09 -12.15
CA GLY A 70 -0.83 2.24 -11.28
C GLY A 70 -1.75 3.03 -10.34
N THR A 71 -2.24 2.38 -9.29
CA THR A 71 -3.10 2.98 -8.26
C THR A 71 -2.40 4.14 -7.55
N THR A 72 -3.02 5.32 -7.52
CA THR A 72 -2.50 6.48 -6.80
C THR A 72 -3.57 7.06 -5.88
N PRO A 73 -3.39 7.04 -4.55
CA PRO A 73 -2.25 6.47 -3.81
C PRO A 73 -2.14 4.94 -3.94
N HIS A 74 -0.93 4.41 -3.76
CA HIS A 74 -0.61 2.99 -3.92
C HIS A 74 -1.22 2.11 -2.82
N VAL A 75 -1.92 1.04 -3.20
CA VAL A 75 -2.67 0.16 -2.27
C VAL A 75 -1.87 -1.04 -1.75
N GLY A 76 -0.54 -0.99 -1.82
CA GLY A 76 0.37 -2.04 -1.39
C GLY A 76 1.79 -1.51 -1.33
N VAL A 77 2.78 -2.38 -1.48
CA VAL A 77 4.18 -2.01 -1.70
C VAL A 77 4.71 -2.71 -2.93
N ASP A 78 5.64 -2.08 -3.63
CA ASP A 78 6.31 -2.68 -4.78
C ASP A 78 7.78 -2.92 -4.39
N ILE A 79 8.23 -4.15 -4.64
CA ILE A 79 9.60 -4.59 -4.40
C ILE A 79 10.23 -4.88 -5.76
N PRO A 80 11.20 -4.09 -6.23
CA PRO A 80 11.87 -4.35 -7.50
C PRO A 80 12.66 -5.65 -7.38
N LEU A 81 12.37 -6.61 -8.26
CA LEU A 81 13.00 -7.93 -8.28
C LEU A 81 13.33 -8.31 -9.72
N VAL A 82 14.39 -9.08 -9.90
CA VAL A 82 14.64 -9.73 -11.20
C VAL A 82 13.70 -10.92 -11.37
N ALA A 83 13.37 -11.28 -12.61
CA ALA A 83 12.58 -12.47 -12.91
C ALA A 83 13.15 -13.72 -12.23
N GLY A 84 12.29 -14.58 -11.70
CA GLY A 84 12.73 -15.84 -11.09
C GLY A 84 13.29 -15.73 -9.67
N THR A 85 13.23 -14.55 -9.02
CA THR A 85 13.67 -14.40 -7.62
C THR A 85 12.72 -15.19 -6.70
N PRO A 86 13.22 -16.06 -5.80
CA PRO A 86 12.32 -16.85 -4.97
C PRO A 86 11.55 -15.99 -3.95
N ILE A 87 10.23 -16.18 -3.92
CA ILE A 87 9.30 -15.50 -3.01
C ILE A 87 9.04 -16.39 -1.80
N ALA A 88 9.11 -15.80 -0.61
CA ALA A 88 8.96 -16.49 0.67
C ALA A 88 7.66 -16.12 1.39
N ALA A 89 7.08 -17.10 2.07
CA ALA A 89 5.96 -16.89 2.97
C ALA A 89 6.36 -15.99 4.16
N VAL A 90 5.68 -14.86 4.35
CA VAL A 90 6.01 -13.89 5.43
C VAL A 90 5.58 -14.37 6.81
N MET A 91 4.68 -15.35 6.88
CA MET A 91 4.21 -15.95 8.13
C MET A 91 3.95 -17.45 7.94
N THR A 92 3.74 -18.18 9.03
CA THR A 92 3.17 -19.52 8.94
C THR A 92 1.67 -19.37 8.71
N GLY A 93 1.12 -20.05 7.71
CA GLY A 93 -0.29 -19.89 7.38
C GLY A 93 -0.72 -20.66 6.15
N THR A 94 -2.00 -20.56 5.80
CA THR A 94 -2.57 -21.24 4.63
C THR A 94 -2.45 -20.35 3.40
N VAL A 95 -2.03 -20.93 2.28
CA VAL A 95 -1.92 -20.24 0.99
C VAL A 95 -3.05 -20.62 0.04
N TYR A 96 -3.44 -19.66 -0.79
CA TYR A 96 -4.56 -19.72 -1.71
C TYR A 96 -4.17 -19.05 -3.04
N PRO A 97 -3.74 -19.82 -4.05
CA PRO A 97 -3.50 -19.28 -5.38
C PRO A 97 -4.79 -18.71 -5.95
N GLN A 98 -4.73 -17.48 -6.47
CA GLN A 98 -5.79 -16.85 -7.23
C GLN A 98 -5.34 -16.85 -8.69
N TYR A 99 -6.06 -17.60 -9.54
CA TYR A 99 -5.80 -17.63 -10.99
C TYR A 99 -6.37 -16.38 -11.68
N ASP A 100 -5.99 -15.21 -11.18
CA ASP A 100 -6.37 -13.90 -11.71
C ASP A 100 -5.33 -13.37 -12.70
N ARG A 101 -5.56 -12.15 -13.23
CA ARG A 101 -4.67 -11.53 -14.22
C ARG A 101 -3.27 -11.16 -13.72
N TYR A 102 -3.04 -11.21 -12.40
CA TYR A 102 -1.77 -10.86 -11.77
C TYR A 102 -1.07 -12.06 -11.16
N ASN A 103 -1.66 -13.26 -11.30
CA ASN A 103 -1.17 -14.49 -10.70
C ASN A 103 -0.93 -14.34 -9.19
N THR A 104 -1.96 -13.88 -8.47
CA THR A 104 -1.87 -13.59 -7.04
C THR A 104 -1.78 -14.88 -6.22
N LEU A 105 -0.91 -14.91 -5.21
CA LEU A 105 -1.01 -15.86 -4.10
C LEU A 105 -1.50 -15.10 -2.87
N SER A 106 -2.57 -15.57 -2.24
CA SER A 106 -3.04 -15.01 -0.97
C SER A 106 -2.64 -15.94 0.18
N GLN A 107 -2.13 -15.39 1.28
CA GLN A 107 -1.73 -16.13 2.47
C GLN A 107 -2.48 -15.61 3.71
N ARG A 108 -3.06 -16.50 4.50
CA ARG A 108 -3.81 -16.15 5.73
C ARG A 108 -3.22 -16.82 6.96
N TYR A 109 -3.22 -16.10 8.08
CA TYR A 109 -2.98 -16.67 9.40
C TYR A 109 -4.31 -17.11 10.04
N GLY A 110 -4.45 -18.40 10.36
CA GLY A 110 -5.62 -18.94 11.05
C GLY A 110 -6.94 -18.59 10.36
N SER A 111 -7.95 -18.23 11.15
CA SER A 111 -9.28 -17.81 10.72
C SER A 111 -9.46 -16.28 10.67
N THR A 112 -8.36 -15.52 10.56
CA THR A 112 -8.41 -14.06 10.55
C THR A 112 -8.95 -13.51 9.22
N SER A 113 -9.33 -12.23 9.19
CA SER A 113 -9.58 -11.51 7.93
C SER A 113 -8.30 -10.89 7.35
N LEU A 114 -7.11 -11.23 7.86
CA LEU A 114 -5.84 -10.68 7.41
C LEU A 114 -5.22 -11.60 6.35
N TYR A 115 -5.15 -11.09 5.12
CA TYR A 115 -4.52 -11.76 4.00
C TYR A 115 -3.27 -11.00 3.56
N CYS A 116 -2.20 -11.73 3.32
CA CYS A 116 -1.00 -11.24 2.67
C CYS A 116 -1.06 -11.63 1.20
N HIS A 117 -1.03 -10.69 0.27
CA HIS A 117 -1.04 -10.98 -1.16
C HIS A 117 0.37 -10.82 -1.75
N TYR A 118 0.73 -11.75 -2.63
CA TYR A 118 1.92 -11.71 -3.48
C TYR A 118 1.43 -11.66 -4.93
N GLU A 119 1.75 -10.62 -5.66
CA GLU A 119 1.24 -10.35 -7.02
C GLU A 119 2.37 -10.22 -8.04
N HIS A 120 2.01 -10.38 -9.32
CA HIS A 120 2.90 -10.33 -10.47
C HIS A 120 3.92 -11.47 -10.55
N MET A 121 3.69 -12.59 -9.86
CA MET A 121 4.60 -13.74 -9.89
C MET A 121 4.54 -14.46 -11.25
N ASP A 122 5.69 -14.95 -11.73
CA ASP A 122 5.74 -15.79 -12.94
C ASP A 122 5.27 -17.22 -12.64
N SER A 123 5.48 -17.69 -11.42
CA SER A 123 5.02 -19.02 -11.00
C SER A 123 4.64 -19.06 -9.53
N ILE A 124 3.59 -19.81 -9.23
CA ILE A 124 3.19 -20.21 -7.89
C ILE A 124 3.54 -21.69 -7.74
N SER A 125 4.39 -22.03 -6.77
CA SER A 125 4.91 -23.40 -6.60
C SER A 125 4.00 -24.29 -5.74
N ILE A 126 2.94 -23.73 -5.15
CA ILE A 126 2.07 -24.41 -4.18
C ILE A 126 0.63 -24.26 -4.61
N SER A 127 -0.07 -25.37 -4.84
CA SER A 127 -1.46 -25.39 -5.29
C SER A 127 -2.47 -25.00 -4.20
N SER A 128 -2.18 -25.32 -2.93
CA SER A 128 -2.90 -24.89 -1.72
C SER A 128 -2.26 -25.55 -0.48
N GLY A 129 -2.60 -25.06 0.72
CA GLY A 129 -2.24 -25.71 1.99
C GLY A 129 -1.46 -24.82 2.95
N THR A 130 -1.02 -25.39 4.08
CA THR A 130 -0.26 -24.65 5.09
C THR A 130 1.22 -24.65 4.77
N VAL A 131 1.85 -23.48 4.88
CA VAL A 131 3.30 -23.29 4.71
C VAL A 131 3.88 -22.65 5.97
N SER A 132 5.14 -22.95 6.26
CA SER A 132 5.89 -22.29 7.33
C SER A 132 6.39 -20.92 6.89
N LYS A 133 6.54 -19.99 7.84
CA LYS A 133 7.26 -18.72 7.60
C LYS A 133 8.62 -19.01 6.98
N GLY A 134 8.94 -18.32 5.89
CA GLY A 134 10.18 -18.48 5.14
C GLY A 134 10.16 -19.62 4.11
N SER A 135 9.11 -20.43 3.98
CA SER A 135 9.01 -21.39 2.87
C SER A 135 8.91 -20.66 1.52
N THR A 136 9.55 -21.19 0.48
CA THR A 136 9.40 -20.65 -0.88
C THR A 136 8.01 -20.99 -1.40
N VAL A 137 7.27 -19.99 -1.89
CA VAL A 137 5.88 -20.14 -2.37
C VAL A 137 5.72 -19.90 -3.86
N GLY A 138 6.73 -19.32 -4.51
CA GLY A 138 6.72 -19.00 -5.93
C GLY A 138 7.98 -18.25 -6.35
N LEU A 139 7.95 -17.72 -7.56
CA LEU A 139 9.02 -16.94 -8.16
C LEU A 139 8.48 -15.59 -8.65
N SER A 140 9.23 -14.52 -8.43
CA SER A 140 8.89 -13.18 -8.92
C SER A 140 8.82 -13.13 -10.44
N GLY A 141 8.02 -12.21 -10.96
CA GLY A 141 7.75 -12.10 -12.37
C GLY A 141 7.27 -10.71 -12.78
N ALA A 142 6.52 -10.66 -13.87
CA ALA A 142 5.86 -9.45 -14.36
C ALA A 142 4.42 -9.70 -14.85
N VAL A 143 3.76 -10.76 -14.36
CA VAL A 143 2.41 -11.14 -14.81
C VAL A 143 1.41 -10.03 -14.51
N GLY A 144 0.75 -9.51 -15.54
CA GLY A 144 -0.20 -8.40 -15.43
C GLY A 144 0.44 -7.05 -15.08
N ALA A 145 1.77 -6.91 -15.18
CA ALA A 145 2.55 -5.71 -14.89
C ALA A 145 3.22 -5.08 -16.13
N ASP A 146 2.76 -5.43 -17.33
CA ASP A 146 3.26 -4.88 -18.61
C ASP A 146 4.79 -4.95 -18.77
N GLY A 147 5.41 -6.04 -18.29
CA GLY A 147 6.85 -6.28 -18.37
C GLY A 147 7.69 -5.63 -17.26
N ALA A 148 7.07 -4.90 -16.33
CA ALA A 148 7.75 -4.36 -15.16
C ALA A 148 7.96 -5.47 -14.10
N TYR A 149 9.19 -5.97 -13.99
CA TYR A 149 9.53 -7.00 -13.00
C TYR A 149 9.59 -6.43 -11.58
N HIS A 150 8.63 -6.86 -10.75
CA HIS A 150 8.54 -6.52 -9.33
C HIS A 150 7.59 -7.48 -8.63
N LEU A 151 7.64 -7.52 -7.29
CA LEU A 151 6.59 -8.10 -6.47
C LEU A 151 5.71 -6.96 -5.96
N HIS A 152 4.44 -6.97 -6.33
CA HIS A 152 3.43 -6.18 -5.61
C HIS A 152 2.98 -6.99 -4.39
N PHE A 153 3.01 -6.37 -3.22
CA PHE A 153 2.87 -7.05 -1.94
C PHE A 153 2.04 -6.22 -0.97
N GLY A 154 1.26 -6.85 -0.11
CA GLY A 154 0.57 -6.10 0.94
C GLY A 154 -0.39 -6.92 1.78
N ALA A 155 -0.87 -6.27 2.84
CA ALA A 155 -1.92 -6.79 3.70
C ALA A 155 -3.30 -6.30 3.27
N TYR A 156 -4.26 -7.22 3.21
CA TYR A 156 -5.63 -6.98 2.74
C TYR A 156 -6.67 -7.67 3.63
N ASP A 157 -7.90 -7.16 3.61
CA ASP A 157 -9.02 -7.65 4.42
C ASP A 157 -9.80 -8.83 3.83
N THR A 158 -9.47 -9.21 2.60
CA THR A 158 -10.11 -10.30 1.87
C THR A 158 -9.11 -11.04 1.01
N ILE A 159 -9.43 -12.29 0.69
CA ILE A 159 -8.64 -13.19 -0.14
C ILE A 159 -8.61 -12.77 -1.62
N GLY A 160 -9.70 -12.14 -2.08
CA GLY A 160 -9.90 -11.78 -3.48
C GLY A 160 -9.35 -10.40 -3.81
N MET A 161 -9.24 -10.10 -5.11
CA MET A 161 -8.74 -8.80 -5.56
C MET A 161 -9.81 -7.70 -5.61
N VAL A 162 -11.06 -8.08 -5.85
CA VAL A 162 -12.16 -7.13 -6.02
C VAL A 162 -12.58 -6.59 -4.66
N ASN A 163 -12.71 -5.25 -4.57
CA ASN A 163 -13.11 -4.52 -3.36
C ASN A 163 -12.26 -4.79 -2.11
N ARG A 164 -11.03 -5.28 -2.28
CA ARG A 164 -10.09 -5.45 -1.17
C ARG A 164 -9.66 -4.11 -0.62
N LEU A 165 -9.42 -4.08 0.69
CA LEU A 165 -8.97 -2.90 1.39
C LEU A 165 -7.62 -3.16 2.02
N ALA A 166 -6.66 -2.28 1.73
CA ALA A 166 -5.27 -2.44 2.12
C ALA A 166 -5.05 -1.99 3.56
N TYR A 167 -4.58 -2.88 4.42
CA TYR A 167 -4.11 -2.51 5.76
C TYR A 167 -2.76 -1.79 5.69
N ARG A 168 -2.46 -0.99 6.72
CA ARG A 168 -1.12 -0.44 6.93
C ARG A 168 -0.11 -1.55 7.13
N ASN A 169 1.01 -1.54 6.39
CA ASN A 169 2.01 -2.59 6.47
C ASN A 169 2.99 -2.35 7.63
N GLU A 170 3.23 -1.09 8.02
CA GLU A 170 4.23 -0.73 9.03
C GLU A 170 4.10 -1.55 10.33
N THR A 171 2.88 -1.80 10.79
CA THR A 171 2.65 -2.47 12.08
C THR A 171 3.06 -3.94 12.08
N PHE A 172 3.13 -4.59 10.92
CA PHE A 172 3.59 -5.98 10.77
C PHE A 172 5.11 -6.11 10.76
N TYR A 173 5.84 -4.99 10.60
CA TYR A 173 7.29 -4.96 10.39
C TYR A 173 8.05 -4.16 11.46
N ARG A 174 7.42 -3.88 12.61
CA ARG A 174 8.04 -3.12 13.72
C ARG A 174 9.25 -3.80 14.38
N ASP A 175 9.50 -5.07 14.10
CA ASP A 175 10.69 -5.81 14.52
C ASP A 175 11.76 -5.94 13.41
N ALA A 176 11.44 -5.51 12.18
CA ALA A 176 12.33 -5.63 11.02
C ALA A 176 13.24 -4.39 10.89
N SER A 177 14.40 -4.41 11.55
CA SER A 177 15.39 -3.32 11.46
C SER A 177 15.85 -3.04 10.02
N SER A 178 15.94 -4.08 9.17
CA SER A 178 16.28 -3.95 7.74
C SER A 178 15.30 -3.10 6.94
N TRP A 179 14.04 -3.03 7.37
CA TRP A 179 13.01 -2.13 6.80
C TRP A 179 12.70 -0.97 7.73
N ASN A 180 13.70 -0.58 8.51
CA ASN A 180 13.66 0.55 9.42
C ASN A 180 12.46 0.46 10.38
N TYR A 181 12.23 -0.73 10.95
CA TYR A 181 11.13 -1.04 11.85
C TYR A 181 9.75 -0.74 11.23
N GLY A 182 9.59 -1.06 9.93
CA GLY A 182 8.36 -0.88 9.17
C GLY A 182 8.21 0.48 8.50
N ARG A 183 9.10 1.45 8.77
CA ARG A 183 9.04 2.77 8.13
C ARG A 183 9.30 2.74 6.63
N ASN A 184 9.94 1.68 6.14
CA ASN A 184 10.21 1.55 4.71
C ASN A 184 8.99 1.08 3.90
N VAL A 185 7.97 0.49 4.52
CA VAL A 185 6.83 -0.10 3.79
C VAL A 185 5.59 0.81 3.69
N ASP A 186 5.46 1.84 4.53
CA ASP A 186 4.38 2.82 4.45
C ASP A 186 4.96 4.24 4.26
N VAL A 187 4.22 5.13 3.60
CA VAL A 187 4.61 6.56 3.51
C VAL A 187 4.62 7.22 4.88
N TYR A 188 3.68 6.86 5.75
CA TYR A 188 3.62 7.38 7.10
C TYR A 188 3.62 6.27 8.15
N SER A 189 4.26 6.54 9.27
CA SER A 189 4.52 5.59 10.35
C SER A 189 4.54 6.30 11.71
N GLN A 190 4.65 5.54 12.80
CA GLN A 190 4.84 6.08 14.16
C GLN A 190 3.83 7.18 14.54
N CYS A 191 2.55 6.97 14.21
CA CYS A 191 1.48 7.90 14.55
C CYS A 191 1.23 7.86 16.06
N ILE A 192 1.68 8.88 16.78
CA ILE A 192 1.76 8.90 18.24
C ILE A 192 1.14 10.18 18.78
N TRP A 193 0.47 10.08 19.92
CA TRP A 193 0.08 11.22 20.74
C TRP A 193 0.86 11.19 22.05
N SER A 194 1.57 12.26 22.36
CA SER A 194 2.36 12.39 23.59
C SER A 194 2.42 13.84 24.02
N ASN A 195 2.21 14.15 25.31
CA ASN A 195 2.28 15.52 25.85
C ASN A 195 1.48 16.52 25.00
N ASN A 196 0.20 16.22 24.76
CA ASN A 196 -0.71 17.01 23.93
C ASN A 196 -0.17 17.31 22.52
N THR A 197 0.71 16.46 21.99
CA THR A 197 1.34 16.64 20.67
C THR A 197 1.03 15.46 19.78
N ALA A 198 0.41 15.74 18.64
CA ALA A 198 0.25 14.78 17.55
C ALA A 198 1.57 14.65 16.78
N LYS A 199 2.01 13.41 16.52
CA LYS A 199 3.25 13.10 15.82
C LYS A 199 3.03 12.02 14.77
N LEU A 200 3.76 12.10 13.68
CA LEU A 200 3.92 11.04 12.69
C LEU A 200 5.28 11.16 12.03
N THR A 201 5.81 10.06 11.52
CA THR A 201 6.93 10.08 10.57
C THR A 201 6.35 10.00 9.16
N ALA A 202 6.88 10.80 8.22
CA ALA A 202 6.48 10.73 6.82
C ALA A 202 7.70 10.80 5.88
N VAL A 203 7.81 9.82 4.99
CA VAL A 203 8.91 9.70 4.02
C VAL A 203 8.48 8.87 2.82
N PHE A 204 8.86 9.30 1.62
CA PHE A 204 8.59 8.63 0.36
C PHE A 204 9.75 7.71 -0.04
N SER A 205 9.54 6.81 -1.01
CA SER A 205 10.56 5.85 -1.46
C SER A 205 11.80 6.55 -2.05
N GLY A 206 11.62 7.69 -2.73
CA GLY A 206 12.69 8.51 -3.32
C GLY A 206 13.17 8.02 -4.70
N THR A 207 13.93 8.86 -5.41
CA THR A 207 14.31 8.63 -6.83
C THR A 207 15.25 7.44 -7.03
N ASN A 208 16.04 7.09 -6.01
CA ASN A 208 16.91 5.90 -6.00
C ASN A 208 16.43 4.84 -5.00
N ASN A 209 15.17 4.93 -4.57
CA ASN A 209 14.55 4.05 -3.58
C ASN A 209 15.26 4.05 -2.21
N THR A 210 15.98 5.12 -1.87
CA THR A 210 16.77 5.25 -0.63
C THR A 210 15.93 5.53 0.61
N HIS A 211 14.60 5.70 0.49
CA HIS A 211 13.69 6.04 1.58
C HIS A 211 14.03 7.39 2.23
N ASP A 212 14.32 8.40 1.42
CA ASP A 212 14.81 9.71 1.87
C ASP A 212 14.02 10.90 1.28
N GLU A 213 13.04 10.66 0.40
CA GLU A 213 12.28 11.74 -0.22
C GLU A 213 11.32 12.36 0.81
N LEU A 214 11.59 13.63 1.13
CA LEU A 214 10.79 14.40 2.06
C LEU A 214 9.47 14.85 1.40
N PRO A 215 8.36 14.82 2.15
CA PRO A 215 7.16 15.55 1.77
C PRO A 215 7.41 17.02 1.47
N ALA A 216 6.76 17.52 0.41
CA ALA A 216 6.73 18.95 0.09
C ALA A 216 5.98 19.74 1.17
N GLU A 217 4.95 19.14 1.77
CA GLU A 217 4.22 19.68 2.92
C GLU A 217 3.57 18.55 3.73
N VAL A 218 3.39 18.80 5.02
CA VAL A 218 2.53 18.02 5.92
C VAL A 218 1.65 19.01 6.69
N ILE A 219 0.36 19.02 6.39
CA ILE A 219 -0.63 19.94 6.98
C ILE A 219 -1.55 19.15 7.91
N ILE A 220 -1.69 19.60 9.16
CA ILE A 220 -2.62 18.99 10.10
C ILE A 220 -4.01 19.63 9.98
N PHE A 221 -5.04 18.79 10.04
CA PHE A 221 -6.42 19.19 10.22
C PHE A 221 -6.94 18.56 11.50
N TYR A 222 -7.68 19.32 12.30
CA TYR A 222 -8.22 18.81 13.57
C TYR A 222 -9.57 19.43 13.90
N ARG A 223 -10.28 18.79 14.82
CA ARG A 223 -11.55 19.27 15.37
C ARG A 223 -11.79 18.70 16.76
N VAL A 224 -12.65 19.35 17.54
CA VAL A 224 -13.19 18.73 18.76
C VAL A 224 -14.16 17.62 18.35
N ALA A 225 -14.09 16.46 19.00
CA ALA A 225 -14.97 15.35 18.72
C ALA A 225 -16.45 15.79 18.81
N GLY A 226 -17.25 15.39 17.82
CA GLY A 226 -18.63 15.84 17.66
C GLY A 226 -18.81 17.05 16.73
N SER A 227 -17.76 17.83 16.46
CA SER A 227 -17.78 18.84 15.39
C SER A 227 -17.76 18.18 14.01
N SER A 228 -18.48 18.74 13.04
CA SER A 228 -18.38 18.35 11.63
C SER A 228 -17.26 19.08 10.89
N VAL A 229 -16.89 20.28 11.34
CA VAL A 229 -15.94 21.17 10.65
C VAL A 229 -14.51 20.89 11.11
N TRP A 230 -13.62 20.70 10.13
CA TRP A 230 -12.18 20.59 10.31
C TRP A 230 -11.52 21.96 10.32
N ILE A 231 -10.69 22.21 11.32
CA ILE A 231 -9.81 23.37 11.38
C ILE A 231 -8.50 23.01 10.68
N ASN A 232 -8.07 23.85 9.73
CA ASN A 232 -6.73 23.76 9.17
C ASN A 232 -5.72 24.31 10.19
N GLY A 233 -4.91 23.41 10.77
CA GLY A 233 -3.91 23.76 11.77
C GLY A 233 -2.60 24.30 11.20
N GLY A 234 -2.44 24.26 9.88
CA GLY A 234 -1.22 24.66 9.18
C GLY A 234 -0.17 23.55 9.13
N ALA A 235 1.05 23.94 8.74
CA ALA A 235 2.18 23.02 8.61
C ALA A 235 2.60 22.44 9.96
N MET A 236 2.83 21.13 10.01
CA MET A 236 3.44 20.47 11.15
C MET A 236 4.93 20.82 11.25
N SER A 237 5.44 20.98 12.47
CA SER A 237 6.87 21.21 12.73
C SER A 237 7.69 19.96 12.40
N ARG A 238 8.74 20.11 11.60
CA ARG A 238 9.56 18.99 11.09
C ARG A 238 10.91 18.89 11.79
N SER A 239 11.31 17.68 12.17
CA SER A 239 12.68 17.31 12.55
C SER A 239 13.07 16.01 11.84
N GLY A 240 13.98 16.09 10.86
CA GLY A 240 14.25 14.95 9.98
C GLY A 240 12.99 14.54 9.19
N PHE A 241 12.55 13.30 9.40
CA PHE A 241 11.31 12.73 8.84
C PHE A 241 10.12 12.79 9.81
N ASP A 242 10.31 13.29 11.03
CA ASP A 242 9.28 13.40 12.04
C ASP A 242 8.56 14.75 11.94
N TYR A 243 7.23 14.68 12.00
CA TYR A 243 6.33 15.82 11.92
C TYR A 243 5.49 15.87 13.19
N SER A 244 5.37 17.06 13.78
CA SER A 244 4.67 17.24 15.05
C SER A 244 3.81 18.50 15.09
N TYR A 245 2.73 18.44 15.86
CA TYR A 245 1.86 19.57 16.13
C TYR A 245 1.40 19.56 17.59
N SER A 246 1.73 20.62 18.32
CA SER A 246 1.38 20.76 19.74
C SER A 246 0.00 21.40 19.89
N PHE A 247 -0.85 20.76 20.70
CA PHE A 247 -2.12 21.28 21.19
C PHE A 247 -1.99 21.89 22.59
N THR A 248 -0.77 22.03 23.12
CA THR A 248 -0.53 22.58 24.46
C THR A 248 -1.13 23.97 24.58
N GLY A 249 -1.99 24.16 25.59
CA GLY A 249 -2.68 25.44 25.85
C GLY A 249 -3.80 25.78 24.86
N LYS A 250 -4.08 24.94 23.87
CA LYS A 250 -5.08 25.22 22.82
C LYS A 250 -6.50 24.84 23.22
N TYR A 251 -6.63 23.83 24.07
CA TYR A 251 -7.90 23.31 24.56
C TYR A 251 -7.77 22.91 26.03
N PRO A 252 -8.87 22.93 26.82
CA PRO A 252 -8.88 22.42 28.18
C PRO A 252 -8.53 20.93 28.27
N SER A 253 -7.95 20.50 29.39
CA SER A 253 -7.79 19.08 29.74
C SER A 253 -9.13 18.35 29.68
N GLY A 254 -9.13 17.11 29.22
CA GLY A 254 -10.33 16.31 28.97
C GLY A 254 -10.99 16.55 27.59
N THR A 255 -10.57 17.55 26.83
CA THR A 255 -11.08 17.77 25.47
C THR A 255 -10.64 16.63 24.55
N ASN A 256 -11.59 15.96 23.87
CA ASN A 256 -11.27 14.96 22.85
C ASN A 256 -11.04 15.64 21.49
N ILE A 257 -9.82 15.51 20.97
CA ILE A 257 -9.40 16.05 19.69
C ILE A 257 -9.32 14.92 18.66
N GLN A 258 -10.00 15.11 17.54
CA GLN A 258 -9.84 14.30 16.34
C GLN A 258 -8.91 15.02 15.38
N TRP A 259 -7.91 14.32 14.83
CA TRP A 259 -6.94 14.91 13.91
C TRP A 259 -6.57 13.96 12.76
N THR A 260 -6.19 14.56 11.64
CA THR A 260 -5.68 13.89 10.44
C THR A 260 -4.63 14.79 9.79
N ALA A 261 -3.76 14.24 8.95
CA ALA A 261 -2.74 15.02 8.26
C ALA A 261 -2.78 14.76 6.75
N ARG A 262 -2.72 15.84 5.96
CA ARG A 262 -2.50 15.77 4.51
C ARG A 262 -1.01 15.82 4.25
N ILE A 263 -0.48 14.86 3.50
CA ILE A 263 0.93 14.75 3.15
C ILE A 263 1.05 14.89 1.64
N LYS A 264 1.85 15.86 1.17
CA LYS A 264 2.09 16.09 -0.27
C LYS A 264 3.45 15.56 -0.67
N ARG A 265 3.48 14.77 -1.74
CA ARG A 265 4.71 14.34 -2.41
C ARG A 265 5.21 15.41 -3.38
N ASN A 266 6.52 15.57 -3.52
CA ASN A 266 7.11 16.50 -4.49
C ASN A 266 7.14 15.89 -5.92
N ILE A 267 5.96 15.72 -6.52
CA ILE A 267 5.80 15.09 -7.83
C ILE A 267 4.72 15.79 -8.67
N SER A 268 4.91 15.83 -9.98
CA SER A 268 3.95 16.39 -10.94
C SER A 268 2.94 15.32 -11.40
N ILE A 269 1.85 15.16 -10.65
CA ILE A 269 0.66 14.34 -11.00
C ILE A 269 -0.62 15.10 -10.60
N SER A 270 -1.80 14.62 -11.01
CA SER A 270 -3.09 15.26 -10.71
C SER A 270 -3.39 15.31 -9.20
N VAL A 271 -3.07 14.24 -8.48
CA VAL A 271 -3.30 14.12 -7.03
C VAL A 271 -2.01 13.71 -6.32
N PRO A 272 -1.11 14.67 -6.02
CA PRO A 272 0.17 14.40 -5.34
C PRO A 272 0.03 14.28 -3.81
N TYR A 273 -1.16 13.95 -3.30
CA TYR A 273 -1.46 13.99 -1.87
C TYR A 273 -1.95 12.63 -1.38
N LEU A 274 -1.67 12.34 -0.11
CA LEU A 274 -2.36 11.33 0.66
C LEU A 274 -2.85 11.92 1.99
N TRP A 275 -3.66 11.15 2.71
CA TRP A 275 -4.12 11.48 4.05
C TRP A 275 -3.61 10.46 5.06
N ALA A 276 -3.32 10.89 6.28
CA ALA A 276 -2.92 10.07 7.41
C ALA A 276 -3.89 10.31 8.58
N PRO A 277 -4.81 9.38 8.90
CA PRO A 277 -4.93 8.04 8.30
C PRO A 277 -5.46 8.04 6.85
N SER A 278 -4.96 7.13 6.01
CA SER A 278 -5.52 6.90 4.68
C SER A 278 -6.83 6.14 4.76
N LYS A 279 -7.76 6.44 3.86
CA LYS A 279 -9.07 5.79 3.77
C LYS A 279 -9.53 5.64 2.33
N TYR A 280 -9.53 6.75 1.61
CA TYR A 280 -10.11 6.88 0.28
C TYR A 280 -9.05 6.93 -0.83
N TYR A 281 -9.46 6.53 -2.03
CA TYR A 281 -8.74 6.80 -3.26
C TYR A 281 -8.97 8.25 -3.71
N ASN A 282 -7.91 9.02 -3.94
CA ASN A 282 -7.94 10.43 -4.39
C ASN A 282 -9.01 11.34 -3.74
N PRO A 283 -9.13 11.39 -2.40
CA PRO A 283 -10.01 12.35 -1.76
C PRO A 283 -9.50 13.78 -1.98
N SER A 284 -10.42 14.74 -1.90
CA SER A 284 -10.15 16.17 -1.92
C SER A 284 -9.05 16.59 -0.94
N ILE A 285 -8.39 17.70 -1.28
CA ILE A 285 -7.35 18.31 -0.46
C ILE A 285 -7.92 19.08 0.75
N ASP A 286 -9.22 19.38 0.73
CA ASP A 286 -9.93 20.06 1.82
C ASP A 286 -10.98 19.10 2.40
N PRO A 287 -10.85 18.70 3.68
CA PRO A 287 -11.74 17.75 4.32
C PRO A 287 -13.12 18.35 4.65
N ASN A 288 -13.33 19.65 4.41
CA ASN A 288 -14.64 20.31 4.51
C ASN A 288 -15.36 20.46 3.15
N SER A 289 -14.70 20.14 2.03
CA SER A 289 -15.23 20.42 0.69
C SER A 289 -16.38 19.50 0.24
N ASN A 290 -16.71 18.48 1.02
CA ASN A 290 -17.79 17.52 0.75
C ASN A 290 -18.21 16.79 2.02
N SER A 291 -19.22 15.93 1.90
CA SER A 291 -19.81 15.18 3.01
C SER A 291 -19.08 13.87 3.35
N TYR A 292 -18.04 13.47 2.62
CA TYR A 292 -17.36 12.20 2.88
C TYR A 292 -16.55 12.28 4.19
N PRO A 293 -16.75 11.34 5.15
CA PRO A 293 -16.06 11.38 6.43
C PRO A 293 -14.62 10.88 6.30
N TYR A 294 -13.67 11.79 6.48
CA TYR A 294 -12.24 11.47 6.54
C TYR A 294 -11.91 10.63 7.78
N ALA A 295 -10.97 9.70 7.64
CA ALA A 295 -10.42 8.98 8.78
C ALA A 295 -9.58 9.91 9.66
N TYR A 296 -9.51 9.57 10.95
CA TYR A 296 -8.84 10.39 11.95
C TYR A 296 -8.26 9.55 13.08
N PHE A 297 -7.25 10.12 13.73
CA PHE A 297 -6.81 9.73 15.07
C PHE A 297 -7.64 10.51 16.10
N SER A 298 -7.85 9.96 17.29
CA SER A 298 -8.62 10.59 18.37
C SER A 298 -7.83 10.49 19.67
N ASN A 299 -7.62 11.63 20.35
CA ASN A 299 -6.83 11.69 21.57
C ASN A 299 -7.41 12.72 22.54
N ILE A 300 -7.22 12.49 23.83
CA ILE A 300 -7.69 13.37 24.90
C ILE A 300 -6.53 14.29 25.31
N ILE A 301 -6.82 15.59 25.46
CA ILE A 301 -5.89 16.54 26.07
C ILE A 301 -5.65 16.13 27.52
N SER A 302 -4.39 15.87 27.88
CA SER A 302 -3.94 15.67 29.26
C SER A 302 -3.98 16.98 30.03
#